data_AF-A0A2V6ZEB0-F1
#
_entry.id   AF-A0A2V6ZEB0-F1
#
_cell.length_a   1.000
_cell.length_b   1.000
_cell.length_c   1.000
_cell.angle_alpha   90.00
_cell.angle_beta   90.00
_cell.angle_gamma   90.00
#
_symmetry.space_group_name_H-M   'P 1'
#
loop_
_entity.id
_entity.type
_entity.pdbx_description
1 polymer ?
#
loop_
_entity_poly.entity_id
_entity_poly.type
_entity_poly.pdbx_seq_one_letter_code
_entity_poly.pdbx_strand_id
1 'polypeptide(L)'
;MIPAAFDYHVPSTVGEATALLARLGEDAKVLSGGQSLMPLMSSSSRAPALFEEISYDETGNIQGGSFIDYLLPTAVETPKWETGHTVTPSPHHPLGAKGVGESATVGAPAAIANAVVDALWHLGVRHIDIPITPAKVWKLLREKEVTE
;
A
#
# COMPACT_ATOMS: atom_id res chain seq x y z
N MET A 1 1.70 -15.24 11.76
CA MET A 1 0.65 -14.75 12.66
C MET A 1 -0.54 -14.40 11.78
N ILE A 2 -1.65 -15.12 11.89
CA ILE A 2 -2.89 -14.74 11.18
C ILE A 2 -3.44 -13.52 11.92
N PRO A 3 -3.73 -12.39 11.24
CA PRO A 3 -4.35 -11.25 11.89
C PRO A 3 -5.66 -11.67 12.57
N ALA A 4 -5.94 -11.15 13.76
CA ALA A 4 -7.26 -11.30 14.37
C ALA A 4 -8.34 -10.71 13.44
N ALA A 5 -9.59 -11.17 13.56
CA ALA A 5 -10.70 -10.54 12.84
C ALA A 5 -10.74 -9.04 13.16
N PHE A 6 -10.85 -8.21 12.13
CA PHE A 6 -10.90 -6.76 12.24
C PHE A 6 -12.02 -6.21 11.35
N ASP A 7 -12.67 -5.15 11.84
CA ASP A 7 -13.61 -4.38 11.02
C ASP A 7 -12.82 -3.52 10.04
N TYR A 8 -13.19 -3.62 8.76
CA TYR A 8 -12.56 -2.85 7.71
C TYR A 8 -13.34 -1.55 7.48
N HIS A 9 -12.62 -0.41 7.53
CA HIS A 9 -13.16 0.91 7.25
C HIS A 9 -12.39 1.54 6.08
N VAL A 10 -13.12 2.16 5.14
CA VAL A 10 -12.57 2.83 3.96
C VAL A 10 -12.85 4.33 4.04
N PRO A 11 -12.12 5.10 4.86
CA PRO A 11 -12.23 6.55 4.86
C PRO A 11 -11.77 7.12 3.51
N SER A 12 -12.51 8.08 2.98
CA SER A 12 -12.21 8.74 1.72
C SER A 12 -11.31 9.97 1.90
N THR A 13 -11.10 10.42 3.15
CA THR A 13 -10.27 11.59 3.48
C THR A 13 -9.46 11.38 4.76
N VAL A 14 -8.37 12.15 4.94
CA VAL A 14 -7.61 12.16 6.21
C VAL A 14 -8.48 12.62 7.38
N GLY A 15 -9.42 13.54 7.15
CA GLY A 15 -10.38 13.97 8.17
C GLY A 15 -11.27 12.84 8.66
N GLU A 16 -11.81 12.03 7.74
CA GLU A 16 -12.60 10.84 8.08
C GLU A 16 -11.75 9.78 8.80
N ALA A 17 -10.52 9.54 8.33
CA ALA A 17 -9.62 8.58 8.95
C ALA A 17 -9.29 8.97 10.40
N THR A 18 -8.96 10.24 10.65
CA THR A 18 -8.67 10.75 11.99
C THR A 18 -9.91 10.76 12.89
N ALA A 19 -11.10 11.08 12.35
CA ALA A 19 -12.35 10.98 13.07
C ALA A 19 -12.71 9.52 13.46
N LEU A 20 -12.45 8.57 12.57
CA LEU A 20 -12.59 7.13 12.86
C LEU A 20 -11.65 6.69 13.98
N LEU A 21 -10.38 7.08 13.93
CA LEU A 21 -9.41 6.80 15.00
C LEU A 21 -9.87 7.40 16.33
N ALA A 22 -10.34 8.65 16.33
CA ALA A 22 -10.85 9.30 17.54
C ALA A 22 -12.09 8.58 18.11
N ARG A 23 -12.99 8.10 17.25
CA ARG A 23 -14.20 7.37 17.64
C ARG A 23 -13.91 5.98 18.19
N LEU A 24 -12.97 5.25 17.57
CA LEU A 24 -12.63 3.88 17.92
C LEU A 24 -11.63 3.80 19.09
N GLY A 25 -10.90 4.88 19.39
CA GLY A 25 -10.02 4.96 20.55
C GLY A 25 -8.96 3.86 20.55
N GLU A 26 -8.82 3.16 21.68
CA GLU A 26 -7.83 2.09 21.88
C GLU A 26 -8.08 0.84 21.02
N ASP A 27 -9.29 0.67 20.49
CA ASP A 27 -9.66 -0.46 19.63
C ASP A 27 -9.15 -0.29 18.18
N ALA A 28 -8.78 0.94 17.78
CA ALA A 28 -8.16 1.20 16.49
C ALA A 28 -6.65 1.38 16.61
N LYS A 29 -5.89 0.62 15.80
CA LYS A 29 -4.44 0.77 15.70
C LYS A 29 -4.06 1.32 14.34
N VAL A 30 -3.38 2.47 14.35
CA VAL A 30 -2.70 2.99 13.16
C VAL A 30 -1.54 2.05 12.83
N LEU A 31 -1.59 1.44 11.65
CA LEU A 31 -0.57 0.48 11.22
C LEU A 31 0.75 1.16 10.79
N SER A 32 0.75 2.48 10.52
CA SER A 32 1.93 3.24 10.08
C SER A 32 1.80 4.78 10.24
N GLY A 33 2.87 5.51 10.60
CA GLY A 33 2.89 7.00 10.54
C GLY A 33 4.08 7.73 11.19
N GLY A 34 4.43 8.93 10.67
CA GLY A 34 5.31 9.97 11.28
C GLY A 34 5.91 10.97 10.26
N GLN A 35 6.70 11.96 10.71
CA GLN A 35 6.96 13.20 9.95
C GLN A 35 8.16 13.20 8.99
N SER A 36 9.12 12.28 9.13
CA SER A 36 10.24 12.13 8.18
C SER A 36 9.85 11.40 6.87
N LEU A 37 8.55 11.30 6.60
CA LEU A 37 7.93 10.31 5.71
C LEU A 37 7.61 10.87 4.31
N MET A 38 7.50 12.20 4.16
CA MET A 38 7.20 12.84 2.86
C MET A 38 8.16 12.43 1.73
N PRO A 39 9.50 12.36 1.94
CA PRO A 39 10.43 11.91 0.90
C PRO A 39 10.32 10.40 0.58
N LEU A 40 9.96 9.56 1.56
CA LEU A 40 9.79 8.11 1.40
C LEU A 40 8.46 7.74 0.72
N MET A 41 7.41 8.54 0.95
CA MET A 41 6.13 8.40 0.27
C MET A 41 6.23 8.78 -1.21
N SER A 42 7.05 9.77 -1.58
CA SER A 42 7.14 10.27 -2.96
C SER A 42 7.71 9.30 -3.99
N SER A 43 8.55 8.33 -3.61
CA SER A 43 9.22 7.44 -4.58
C SER A 43 8.93 5.95 -4.37
N SER A 44 8.96 5.45 -3.12
CA SER A 44 9.09 4.01 -2.88
C SER A 44 7.80 3.29 -2.46
N SER A 45 6.78 4.04 -2.01
CA SER A 45 5.64 3.42 -1.32
C SER A 45 4.64 2.72 -2.25
N ARG A 46 4.60 3.09 -3.54
CA ARG A 46 3.67 2.53 -4.55
C ARG A 46 4.33 1.53 -5.50
N ALA A 47 5.64 1.64 -5.63
CA ALA A 47 6.41 0.98 -6.66
C ALA A 47 6.34 -0.57 -6.55
N PRO A 48 6.50 -1.19 -5.36
CA PRO A 48 6.37 -2.64 -5.21
C PRO A 48 4.97 -3.18 -5.53
N ALA A 49 3.93 -2.37 -5.31
CA ALA A 49 2.55 -2.80 -5.50
C ALA A 49 2.09 -2.76 -6.95
N LEU A 50 2.63 -1.88 -7.79
CA LEU A 50 2.10 -1.60 -9.13
C LEU A 50 3.14 -1.70 -10.26
N PHE A 51 4.44 -1.57 -9.98
CA PHE A 51 5.46 -1.34 -10.99
C PHE A 51 6.64 -2.31 -10.92
N GLU A 52 7.27 -2.43 -9.76
CA GLU A 52 8.57 -3.10 -9.62
C GLU A 52 8.45 -4.62 -9.71
N GLU A 53 9.15 -5.21 -10.66
CA GLU A 53 9.31 -6.66 -10.80
C GLU A 53 10.74 -6.98 -11.21
N ILE A 54 11.37 -7.92 -10.51
CA ILE A 54 12.57 -8.59 -10.98
C ILE A 54 12.15 -10.04 -11.20
N SER A 55 12.10 -10.45 -12.46
CA SER A 55 11.73 -11.81 -12.84
C SER A 55 12.93 -12.54 -13.43
N TYR A 56 12.81 -13.87 -13.56
CA TYR A 56 13.83 -14.73 -14.11
C TYR A 56 13.20 -15.60 -15.19
N ASP A 57 13.91 -15.79 -16.30
CA ASP A 57 13.51 -16.78 -17.28
C ASP A 57 13.85 -18.21 -16.83
N GLU A 58 13.46 -19.20 -17.64
CA GLU A 58 13.64 -20.63 -17.33
C GLU A 58 15.12 -21.04 -17.19
N THR A 59 16.04 -20.26 -17.73
CA THR A 59 17.49 -20.49 -17.64
C THR A 59 18.16 -19.70 -16.52
N GLY A 60 17.40 -18.88 -15.80
CA GLY A 60 17.88 -18.07 -14.68
C GLY A 60 18.46 -16.72 -15.08
N ASN A 61 18.24 -16.25 -16.31
CA ASN A 61 18.64 -14.87 -16.65
C ASN A 61 17.66 -13.88 -16.02
N ILE A 62 18.19 -12.76 -15.52
CA ILE A 62 17.39 -11.67 -14.95
C ILE A 62 16.63 -10.97 -16.10
N GLN A 63 15.32 -10.93 -15.96
CA GLN A 63 14.39 -10.13 -16.75
C GLN A 63 14.00 -8.92 -15.87
N GLY A 64 14.22 -7.70 -16.35
CA GLY A 64 14.06 -6.50 -15.50
C GLY A 64 15.35 -5.94 -14.88
N GLY A 65 16.53 -6.21 -15.47
CA GLY A 65 17.83 -5.76 -14.94
C GLY A 65 18.19 -4.29 -15.24
N SER A 66 17.29 -3.50 -15.82
CA SER A 66 17.53 -2.10 -16.20
C SER A 66 16.27 -1.26 -15.99
N PHE A 67 16.41 0.07 -15.94
CA PHE A 67 15.26 1.00 -15.82
C PHE A 67 14.37 1.09 -17.06
N ILE A 68 14.67 0.35 -18.13
CA ILE A 68 13.74 0.19 -19.25
C ILE A 68 12.54 -0.67 -18.82
N ASP A 69 12.82 -1.70 -18.03
CA ASP A 69 11.84 -2.74 -17.65
C ASP A 69 11.51 -2.70 -16.15
N TYR A 70 12.49 -2.34 -15.31
CA TYR A 70 12.28 -2.08 -13.88
C TYR A 70 11.75 -0.67 -13.69
N LEU A 71 10.42 -0.56 -13.74
CA LEU A 71 9.73 0.72 -13.74
C LEU A 71 9.81 1.39 -12.36
N LEU A 72 10.55 2.50 -12.30
CA LEU A 72 10.51 3.42 -11.18
C LEU A 72 9.46 4.51 -11.45
N PRO A 73 8.51 4.76 -10.53
CA PRO A 73 7.51 5.78 -10.73
C PRO A 73 8.16 7.17 -10.82
N THR A 74 7.72 7.97 -11.80
CA THR A 74 8.15 9.36 -11.92
C THR A 74 7.20 10.30 -11.17
N ALA A 75 7.48 11.61 -11.22
CA ALA A 75 6.59 12.61 -10.67
C ALA A 75 5.16 12.59 -11.28
N VAL A 76 4.99 12.09 -12.50
CA VAL A 76 3.68 11.98 -13.15
C VAL A 76 2.87 10.85 -12.54
N GLU A 77 3.50 9.71 -12.25
CA GLU A 77 2.82 8.58 -11.65
C GLU A 77 2.59 8.82 -10.16
N THR A 78 3.51 9.49 -9.45
CA THR A 78 3.40 9.71 -8.00
C THR A 78 2.20 10.60 -7.64
N PRO A 79 1.27 10.12 -6.79
CA PRO A 79 0.12 10.92 -6.41
C PRO A 79 0.52 11.98 -5.39
N LYS A 80 -0.31 13.00 -5.22
CA LYS A 80 -0.17 13.91 -4.08
C LYS A 80 -0.55 13.17 -2.80
N TRP A 81 0.34 13.20 -1.81
CA TRP A 81 0.11 12.56 -0.51
C TRP A 81 -0.53 13.54 0.47
N GLU A 82 -1.50 13.05 1.24
CA GLU A 82 -2.00 13.71 2.44
C GLU A 82 -1.49 12.94 3.67
N THR A 83 -1.07 13.66 4.71
CA THR A 83 -0.52 13.05 5.92
C THR A 83 -1.22 13.57 7.16
N GLY A 84 -1.33 12.70 8.17
CA GLY A 84 -1.84 13.01 9.51
C GLY A 84 -0.98 12.32 10.55
N HIS A 85 -1.15 12.65 11.82
CA HIS A 85 -0.45 11.97 12.92
C HIS A 85 -1.23 12.03 14.23
N THR A 86 -0.93 11.08 15.11
CA THR A 86 -1.28 11.09 16.53
C THR A 86 0.01 10.84 17.33
N VAL A 87 0.00 11.14 18.62
CA VAL A 87 1.19 10.99 19.48
C VAL A 87 0.88 10.02 20.62
N THR A 88 1.47 8.83 20.54
CA THR A 88 1.43 7.83 21.62
C THR A 88 2.87 7.46 21.99
N PRO A 89 3.45 8.11 23.02
CA PRO A 89 4.85 7.90 23.39
C PRO A 89 5.18 6.45 23.74
N SER A 90 6.43 6.03 23.49
CA SER A 90 6.95 4.76 24.00
C SER A 90 7.25 4.88 25.51
N PRO A 91 6.65 4.06 26.39
CA PRO A 91 6.92 4.12 27.83
C PRO A 91 8.33 3.65 28.21
N HIS A 92 9.05 3.02 27.27
CA HIS A 92 10.36 2.39 27.51
C HIS A 92 11.53 3.11 26.83
N HIS A 93 11.26 4.07 25.93
CA HIS A 93 12.31 4.87 25.32
C HIS A 93 12.52 6.15 26.14
N PRO A 94 13.75 6.53 26.51
CA PRO A 94 14.03 7.76 27.28
C PRO A 94 13.47 9.07 26.71
N LEU A 95 13.12 9.11 25.42
CA LEU A 95 12.58 10.27 24.71
C LEU A 95 11.11 10.06 24.30
N GLY A 96 10.49 8.93 24.67
CA GLY A 96 9.17 8.56 24.17
C GLY A 96 9.11 8.24 22.67
N ALA A 97 10.24 8.22 21.96
CA ALA A 97 10.29 8.07 20.51
C ALA A 97 10.03 6.63 20.05
N LYS A 98 9.52 6.50 18.81
CA LYS A 98 9.33 5.24 18.08
C LYS A 98 9.91 5.38 16.67
N GLY A 99 10.39 4.28 16.10
CA GLY A 99 10.88 4.24 14.71
C GLY A 99 9.73 4.37 13.71
N VAL A 100 10.02 5.03 12.57
CA VAL A 100 9.01 5.31 11.53
C VAL A 100 9.51 5.12 10.09
N GLY A 101 10.82 4.99 9.86
CA GLY A 101 11.41 5.05 8.51
C GLY A 101 10.81 4.08 7.49
N GLU A 102 10.38 2.90 7.92
CA GLU A 102 9.81 1.86 7.06
C GLU A 102 8.28 1.85 7.01
N SER A 103 7.62 2.68 7.83
CA SER A 103 6.16 2.60 8.05
C SER A 103 5.36 2.76 6.76
N ALA A 104 5.76 3.68 5.87
CA ALA A 104 5.10 3.87 4.58
C ALA A 104 5.35 2.68 3.64
N THR A 105 6.60 2.21 3.56
CA THR A 105 6.98 1.06 2.72
C THR A 105 6.27 -0.23 3.15
N VAL A 106 6.00 -0.40 4.45
CA VAL A 106 5.25 -1.55 4.98
C VAL A 106 3.74 -1.41 4.70
N GLY A 107 3.16 -0.26 5.00
CA GLY A 107 1.70 -0.08 4.94
C GLY A 107 1.14 0.16 3.53
N ALA A 108 1.86 0.92 2.71
CA ALA A 108 1.33 1.39 1.44
C ALA A 108 1.08 0.27 0.42
N PRO A 109 1.99 -0.72 0.21
CA PRO A 109 1.73 -1.79 -0.75
C PRO A 109 0.46 -2.59 -0.44
N ALA A 110 0.26 -2.92 0.84
CA ALA A 110 -0.95 -3.60 1.29
C ALA A 110 -2.21 -2.74 1.10
N ALA A 111 -2.13 -1.44 1.43
CA ALA A 111 -3.25 -0.52 1.23
C ALA A 111 -3.66 -0.41 -0.24
N ILE A 112 -2.69 -0.32 -1.16
CA ILE A 112 -2.93 -0.27 -2.60
C ILE A 112 -3.53 -1.58 -3.11
N ALA A 113 -2.94 -2.72 -2.74
CA ALA A 113 -3.45 -4.03 -3.14
C ALA A 113 -4.89 -4.23 -2.65
N ASN A 114 -5.18 -3.88 -1.40
CA ASN A 114 -6.53 -3.94 -0.84
C ASN A 114 -7.49 -3.01 -1.59
N ALA A 115 -7.08 -1.80 -1.97
CA ALA A 115 -7.92 -0.89 -2.74
C ALA A 115 -8.28 -1.45 -4.13
N VAL A 116 -7.33 -2.10 -4.82
CA VAL A 116 -7.60 -2.76 -6.11
C VAL A 116 -8.52 -3.97 -5.93
N VAL A 117 -8.29 -4.79 -4.88
CA VAL A 117 -9.15 -5.94 -4.57
C VAL A 117 -10.57 -5.49 -4.20
N ASP A 118 -10.71 -4.43 -3.40
CA ASP A 118 -11.99 -3.83 -3.01
C ASP A 118 -12.76 -3.34 -4.25
N ALA A 119 -12.10 -2.62 -5.15
CA ALA A 119 -12.70 -2.16 -6.41
C ALA A 119 -13.27 -3.31 -7.26
N LEU A 120 -12.64 -4.49 -7.20
CA LEU A 120 -13.04 -5.68 -7.95
C LEU A 120 -13.83 -6.70 -7.10
N TRP A 121 -14.14 -6.36 -5.85
CA TRP A 121 -14.74 -7.28 -4.89
C TRP A 121 -16.11 -7.79 -5.35
N HIS A 122 -16.90 -6.91 -5.98
CA HIS A 122 -18.21 -7.22 -6.53
C HIS A 122 -18.17 -8.25 -7.66
N LEU A 123 -17.01 -8.45 -8.29
CA LEU A 123 -16.76 -9.48 -9.32
C LEU A 123 -16.27 -10.82 -8.71
N GLY A 124 -16.25 -10.93 -7.38
CA GLY A 124 -15.77 -12.11 -6.66
C GLY A 124 -14.24 -12.21 -6.57
N VAL A 125 -13.51 -11.13 -6.84
CA VAL A 125 -12.05 -11.07 -6.64
C VAL A 125 -11.76 -10.93 -5.15
N ARG A 126 -10.80 -11.72 -4.64
CA ARG A 126 -10.41 -11.72 -3.22
C ARG A 126 -8.91 -11.54 -2.97
N HIS A 127 -8.11 -11.68 -4.02
CA HIS A 127 -6.65 -11.57 -3.96
C HIS A 127 -6.09 -11.29 -5.35
N ILE A 128 -5.00 -10.51 -5.42
CA ILE A 128 -4.20 -10.29 -6.62
C ILE A 128 -2.74 -10.19 -6.19
N ASP A 129 -1.85 -10.95 -6.84
CA ASP A 129 -0.41 -10.88 -6.56
C ASP A 129 0.22 -9.60 -7.10
N ILE A 130 0.99 -8.93 -6.25
CA ILE A 130 1.81 -7.78 -6.64
C ILE A 130 3.00 -8.21 -7.54
N PRO A 131 3.50 -7.33 -8.42
CA PRO A 131 2.92 -6.04 -8.76
C PRO A 131 1.63 -6.22 -9.57
N ILE A 132 0.62 -5.40 -9.27
CA ILE A 132 -0.70 -5.42 -9.90
C ILE A 132 -0.64 -4.56 -11.17
N THR A 133 -0.06 -5.13 -12.23
CA THR A 133 0.10 -4.44 -13.51
C THR A 133 -1.23 -4.31 -14.26
N PRO A 134 -1.37 -3.32 -15.16
CA PRO A 134 -2.58 -3.18 -15.99
C PRO A 134 -2.92 -4.46 -16.77
N ALA A 135 -1.91 -5.19 -17.25
CA ALA A 135 -2.09 -6.45 -17.96
C ALA A 135 -2.70 -7.55 -17.06
N LYS A 136 -2.27 -7.66 -15.79
CA LYS A 136 -2.87 -8.60 -14.82
C LYS A 136 -4.33 -8.24 -14.55
N VAL A 137 -4.62 -6.95 -14.33
CA VAL A 137 -6.00 -6.48 -14.11
C VAL A 137 -6.88 -6.75 -15.34
N TRP A 138 -6.41 -6.44 -16.54
CA TRP A 138 -7.15 -6.69 -17.78
C TRP A 138 -7.45 -8.17 -17.99
N LYS A 139 -6.45 -9.04 -17.79
CA LYS A 139 -6.65 -10.49 -17.87
C LYS A 139 -7.73 -10.96 -16.90
N LEU A 140 -7.68 -10.47 -15.66
CA LEU A 140 -8.65 -10.81 -14.63
C LEU A 140 -10.06 -10.32 -14.99
N LEU A 141 -10.21 -9.10 -15.51
CA LEU A 141 -11.51 -8.57 -15.93
C LEU A 141 -12.12 -9.41 -17.06
N ARG A 142 -11.30 -9.87 -18.01
CA ARG A 142 -11.73 -10.80 -19.07
C ARG A 142 -12.16 -12.15 -18.55
N GLU A 143 -11.45 -12.71 -17.57
CA GLU A 143 -11.84 -13.97 -16.91
C GLU A 143 -13.18 -13.84 -16.15
N LYS A 144 -13.51 -12.61 -15.73
CA LYS A 144 -14.79 -12.28 -15.08
C LYS A 144 -15.89 -11.84 -16.06
N GLU A 145 -15.65 -11.97 -17.36
CA GLU A 145 -16.59 -11.62 -18.42
C GLU A 145 -17.07 -10.16 -18.34
N VAL A 146 -16.24 -9.27 -17.78
CA VAL A 146 -16.45 -7.83 -17.80
C VAL A 146 -15.91 -7.32 -19.13
N THR A 147 -16.73 -7.41 -20.18
CA THR A 147 -16.44 -6.84 -21.50
C THR A 147 -17.03 -5.43 -21.62
N GLU A 148 -16.35 -4.56 -22.37
CA GLU A 148 -16.80 -3.21 -22.75
C GLU A 148 -18.23 -3.16 -23.28
#